data_AF-A0A4R5UQR7-F1
#
_entry.id   AF-A0A4R5UQR7-F1
#
_cell.length_a   1.000
_cell.length_b   1.000
_cell.length_c   1.000
_cell.angle_alpha   90.00
_cell.angle_beta   90.00
_cell.angle_gamma   90.00
#
_symmetry.space_group_name_H-M   'P 1'
#
loop_
_entity.id
_entity.type
_entity.pdbx_description
1 polymer ?
#
loop_
_entity_poly.entity_id
_entity_poly.type
_entity_poly.pdbx_seq_one_letter_code
_entity_poly.pdbx_strand_id
1 'polypeptide(L)' 'MLSGPIGCRIDEGSSHPCMIAGQDWGETAYSLGMIAAWGLFFLGPLSFGIGLLWGLTALLHRLLRRRG' A
#
# COMPACT_ATOMS: atom_id res chain seq x y z
N MET A 1 10.52 2.15 -15.54
CA MET A 1 9.61 1.83 -16.66
C MET A 1 9.15 0.38 -16.49
N LEU A 2 7.97 0.18 -15.90
CA LEU A 2 7.36 -1.14 -15.79
C LEU A 2 6.43 -1.31 -17.00
N SER A 3 6.70 -2.28 -17.87
CA SER A 3 5.81 -2.66 -18.98
C SER A 3 5.17 -4.01 -18.65
N GLY A 4 3.85 -4.01 -18.48
CA GLY A 4 3.08 -5.24 -18.26
C GLY A 4 2.85 -6.04 -19.55
N PRO A 5 2.29 -7.27 -19.46
CA PRO A 5 2.02 -8.13 -20.63
C PRO A 5 1.04 -7.53 -21.64
N ILE A 6 0.33 -6.46 -21.27
CA ILE A 6 -0.63 -5.73 -22.12
C ILE A 6 0.08 -4.58 -22.88
N GLY A 7 1.40 -4.42 -22.73
CA GLY A 7 2.19 -3.40 -23.43
C GLY A 7 2.00 -1.98 -22.91
N CYS A 8 1.21 -1.79 -21.86
CA CYS A 8 1.04 -0.48 -21.23
C CYS A 8 2.28 -0.08 -20.44
N ARG A 9 2.67 1.17 -20.63
CA ARG A 9 3.85 1.77 -20.01
C ARG A 9 3.44 2.47 -18.72
N ILE A 10 4.02 2.01 -17.61
CA ILE A 10 3.83 2.62 -16.29
C ILE A 10 5.11 3.35 -15.92
N ASP A 11 4.99 4.66 -15.74
CA ASP A 11 6.04 5.57 -15.30
C ASP A 11 5.64 6.22 -13.97
N GLU A 12 6.62 6.49 -13.11
CA GLU A 12 6.38 7.04 -11.77
C GLU A 12 6.13 8.56 -11.78
N GLY A 13 6.40 9.24 -12.91
CA GLY A 13 6.29 10.70 -13.03
C GLY A 13 5.16 11.20 -13.92
N SER A 14 4.46 10.31 -14.64
CA SER A 14 3.42 10.70 -15.61
C SER A 14 2.46 9.57 -15.91
N SER A 15 1.19 9.92 -16.12
CA SER A 15 0.20 9.00 -16.67
C SER A 15 0.33 8.94 -18.20
N HIS A 16 0.22 7.73 -18.76
CA HIS A 16 0.21 7.49 -20.20
C HIS A 16 -1.09 6.77 -20.59
N PRO A 17 -1.76 7.19 -21.69
CA PRO A 17 -2.99 6.55 -22.12
C PRO A 17 -2.76 5.06 -22.41
N CYS A 18 -3.60 4.21 -21.85
CA CYS A 18 -3.50 2.76 -21.94
C CYS A 18 -4.90 2.21 -22.25
N MET A 19 -5.17 1.97 -23.53
CA MET A 19 -6.48 1.51 -23.98
C MET A 19 -6.58 -0.01 -23.83
N ILE A 20 -7.45 -0.46 -22.92
CA ILE A 20 -7.77 -1.87 -22.71
C ILE A 20 -9.28 -2.03 -22.84
N ALA A 21 -9.72 -2.89 -23.75
CA ALA A 21 -11.14 -3.13 -24.05
C ALA A 21 -11.95 -1.84 -24.37
N GLY A 22 -11.31 -0.84 -24.98
CA GLY A 22 -11.94 0.44 -25.35
C GLY A 22 -12.05 1.46 -24.21
N GLN A 23 -11.54 1.13 -23.02
CA GLN A 23 -11.52 2.03 -21.87
C GLN A 23 -10.06 2.44 -21.57
N ASP A 24 -9.84 3.69 -21.15
CA ASP A 24 -8.52 4.16 -20.76
C ASP A 24 -8.22 3.76 -19.31
N TRP A 25 -7.17 2.96 -19.13
CA TRP A 25 -6.67 2.49 -17.84
C TRP A 25 -5.37 3.19 -17.44
N GLY A 26 -4.92 4.20 -18.20
CA GLY A 26 -3.65 4.88 -17.99
C GLY A 26 -3.52 5.50 -16.59
N GLU A 27 -4.54 6.23 -16.15
CA GLU A 27 -4.58 6.85 -14.83
C GLU A 27 -4.64 5.80 -13.70
N THR A 28 -5.45 4.76 -13.88
CA THR A 28 -5.59 3.67 -12.91
C THR A 28 -4.28 2.92 -12.75
N ALA A 29 -3.61 2.58 -13.86
CA ALA A 29 -2.33 1.88 -13.86
C ALA A 29 -1.22 2.73 -13.22
N TYR A 30 -1.21 4.04 -13.47
CA TYR A 30 -0.31 4.98 -12.81
C TYR A 30 -0.53 5.00 -11.28
N SER A 31 -1.77 5.14 -10.85
CA SER A 31 -2.13 5.20 -9.43
C SER A 31 -1.76 3.90 -8.70
N LEU A 32 -2.04 2.76 -9.32
CA LEU A 32 -1.67 1.45 -8.79
C LEU A 32 -0.14 1.26 -8.76
N GLY A 33 0.58 1.75 -9.77
CA GLY A 33 2.05 1.74 -9.80
C GLY A 33 2.65 2.56 -8.65
N MET A 34 2.11 3.76 -8.40
CA MET A 34 2.49 4.60 -7.27
C MET A 34 2.25 3.92 -5.93
N ILE A 35 1.09 3.31 -5.73
CA ILE A 35 0.76 2.58 -4.50
C ILE A 35 1.62 1.32 -4.36
N ALA A 36 1.93 0.60 -5.43
CA ALA A 36 2.77 -0.59 -5.37
C ALA A 36 4.22 -0.24 -5.02
N ALA A 37 4.78 0.82 -5.61
CA ALA A 37 6.15 1.26 -5.39
C ALA A 37 6.33 1.92 -4.00
N TRP A 38 5.38 2.78 -3.60
CA TRP A 38 5.53 3.65 -2.43
C TRP A 38 4.55 3.35 -1.29
N GLY A 39 3.51 2.55 -1.53
CA GLY A 39 2.47 2.28 -0.53
C GLY A 39 3.02 1.63 0.73
N LEU A 40 4.07 0.80 0.63
CA LEU A 40 4.70 0.18 1.80
C LEU A 40 5.34 1.22 2.74
N PHE A 41 5.84 2.35 2.24
CA PHE A 41 6.36 3.42 3.08
C PHE A 41 5.29 4.03 3.99
N PHE A 42 4.03 4.04 3.55
CA PHE A 42 2.91 4.54 4.34
C PHE A 42 2.30 3.43 5.20
N LEU A 43 2.06 2.26 4.61
CA LEU A 43 1.45 1.11 5.26
C LEU A 43 2.34 0.51 6.35
N GLY A 44 3.66 0.52 6.18
CA GLY A 44 4.63 -0.04 7.12
C GLY A 44 4.57 0.63 8.51
N PRO A 45 4.84 1.95 8.61
CA PRO A 45 4.76 2.67 9.88
C PRO A 45 3.37 2.61 10.52
N LEU A 46 2.30 2.68 9.71
CA LEU A 46 0.93 2.59 10.21
C LEU A 46 0.65 1.22 10.84
N SER A 47 0.99 0.13 10.12
CA SER A 47 0.80 -1.23 10.61
C SER A 47 1.63 -1.51 11.86
N PHE A 48 2.88 -1.01 11.87
CA PHE A 48 3.77 -1.11 13.03
C PHE A 48 3.20 -0.35 14.24
N GLY A 49 2.73 0.89 14.05
CA GLY A 49 2.16 1.70 15.13
C GLY A 49 0.92 1.05 15.75
N ILE A 50 0.01 0.54 14.92
CA ILE A 50 -1.18 -0.19 15.38
C ILE A 50 -0.77 -1.46 16.13
N GLY A 51 0.14 -2.25 15.57
CA GLY A 51 0.65 -3.47 16.20
C GLY A 51 1.32 -3.20 17.55
N LEU A 52 2.09 -2.12 17.66
CA LEU A 52 2.77 -1.71 18.89
C LEU A 52 1.75 -1.29 19.97
N LEU A 53 0.79 -0.44 19.62
CA LEU A 53 -0.27 -0.02 20.54
C LEU A 53 -1.10 -1.20 21.04
N TRP A 54 -1.47 -2.11 20.14
CA TRP A 54 -2.20 -3.31 20.51
C TRP A 54 -1.36 -4.23 21.41
N GLY A 55 -0.08 -4.43 21.08
CA GLY A 55 0.84 -5.23 21.90
C GLY A 55 1.03 -4.65 23.31
N LEU A 56 1.20 -3.33 23.42
CA LEU A 56 1.34 -2.63 24.70
C LEU A 56 0.08 -2.74 25.56
N THR A 57 -1.11 -2.51 24.97
CA THR A 57 -2.38 -2.62 25.71
C THR A 57 -2.66 -4.05 26.14
N ALA A 58 -2.41 -5.05 25.28
CA ALA A 58 -2.53 -6.46 25.62
C ALA A 58 -1.54 -6.87 26.74
N LEU A 59 -0.30 -6.38 26.69
CA LEU A 59 0.70 -6.62 27.72
C LEU A 59 0.28 -6.01 29.07
N LEU A 60 -0.15 -4.75 29.07
CA LEU A 60 -0.65 -4.06 30.27
C LEU A 60 -1.86 -4.79 30.87
N HIS A 61 -2.84 -5.18 30.06
CA HIS A 61 -3.98 -5.97 30.52
C HIS A 61 -3.57 -7.30 31.14
N ARG A 62 -2.60 -8.00 30.56
CA ARG A 62 -2.07 -9.25 31.13
C ARG A 62 -1.36 -9.03 32.45
N LEU A 63 -0.54 -7.98 32.56
CA LEU A 63 0.19 -7.65 33.79
C LEU A 63 -0.77 -7.23 34.92
N LEU A 64 -1.78 -6.41 34.61
CA LEU A 64 -2.81 -6.01 35.57
C LEU A 64 -3.64 -7.21 36.05
N ARG A 65 -4.05 -8.11 35.14
CA ARG A 65 -4.76 -9.34 35.51
C ARG A 65 -3.91 -10.31 36.35
N ARG A 66 -2.60 -10.31 36.20
CA ARG A 66 -1.69 -11.15 37.01
C ARG A 66 -1.44 -10.60 38.41
N ARG A 67 -1.76 -9.32 38.65
CA ARG A 67 -1.45 -8.61 39.90
C ARG A 67 -2.66 -8.49 40.85
N GLY A 68 -3.87 -8.75 40.36
CA GLY A 68 -5.10 -8.86 41.14
C GLY A 68 -5.59 -10.29 41.29
#